data_AF-A0A661L015-F1
#
_entry.id   AF-A0A661L015-F1
#
_cell.length_a   1.000
_cell.length_b   1.000
_cell.length_c   1.000
_cell.angle_alpha   90.00
_cell.angle_beta   90.00
_cell.angle_gamma   90.00
#
_symmetry.space_group_name_H-M   'P 1'
#
loop_
_entity.id
_entity.type
_entity.pdbx_description
1 polymer ?
#
loop_
_entity_poly.entity_id
_entity_poly.type
_entity_poly.pdbx_seq_one_letter_code
_entity_poly.pdbx_strand_id
1 'polypeptide(L)'
;GGARAVTHGMERDCCGGPVLVTDEQTALAMAKQKLDKVKASGAKAMTLVCPFCSVMYDDNQKSIEAQFDVSYQIPVLYLPQVIGLALGLDRKVLGLNLNVVKTKAFTEQILSEQG
;
A
#
# COMPACT_ATOMS: atom_id res chain seq x y z
N GLY A 1 11.01 5.10 17.24
CA GLY A 1 9.75 5.74 16.81
C GLY A 1 8.70 4.67 16.52
N GLY A 2 7.41 4.95 16.74
CA GLY A 2 6.32 4.01 16.43
C GLY A 2 5.50 4.44 15.20
N ALA A 3 4.83 3.49 14.55
CA ALA A 3 3.90 3.81 13.46
C ALA A 3 2.60 4.42 14.03
N ARG A 4 2.04 5.41 13.34
CA ARG A 4 0.75 6.02 13.68
C ARG A 4 -0.26 5.76 12.57
N ALA A 5 -1.38 5.14 12.91
CA ALA A 5 -2.50 5.01 11.99
C ALA A 5 -3.10 6.38 11.68
N VAL A 6 -3.36 6.64 10.39
CA VAL A 6 -3.95 7.88 9.91
C VAL A 6 -5.36 7.59 9.40
N THR A 7 -6.34 8.33 9.90
CA THR A 7 -7.73 8.26 9.45
C THR A 7 -7.87 8.90 8.08
N HIS A 8 -8.57 8.24 7.17
CA HIS A 8 -8.83 8.68 5.80
C HIS A 8 -10.33 8.61 5.41
N GLY A 9 -11.19 8.05 6.27
CA GLY A 9 -12.65 8.05 6.11
C GLY A 9 -13.21 6.95 5.20
N MET A 10 -12.39 5.97 4.79
CA MET A 10 -12.81 4.77 4.02
C MET A 10 -12.17 3.50 4.59
N GLU A 11 -11.90 3.48 5.90
CA GLU A 11 -11.14 2.42 6.58
C GLU A 11 -11.81 1.06 6.40
N ARG A 12 -13.14 1.05 6.38
CA ARG A 12 -13.96 -0.18 6.34
C ARG A 12 -14.42 -0.59 4.94
N ASP A 13 -14.11 0.21 3.93
CA ASP A 13 -14.59 -0.05 2.57
C ASP A 13 -13.79 -1.17 1.90
N CYS A 14 -14.42 -1.90 0.98
CA CYS A 14 -13.75 -2.98 0.25
C CYS A 14 -12.70 -2.44 -0.74
N CYS A 15 -11.69 -3.25 -1.05
CA CYS A 15 -10.68 -2.91 -2.06
C CYS A 15 -11.13 -3.16 -3.51
N GLY A 16 -12.26 -3.85 -3.71
CA GLY A 16 -12.74 -4.25 -5.05
C GLY A 16 -12.14 -5.55 -5.58
N GLY A 17 -11.22 -6.19 -4.86
CA GLY A 17 -10.51 -7.41 -5.29
C GLY A 17 -11.42 -8.54 -5.82
N PRO A 18 -12.51 -8.92 -5.12
CA PRO A 18 -13.43 -9.95 -5.63
C PRO A 18 -14.16 -9.60 -6.93
N VAL A 19 -14.27 -8.30 -7.26
CA VAL A 19 -14.96 -7.80 -8.47
C VAL A 19 -14.01 -7.75 -9.66
N LEU A 20 -12.69 -7.75 -9.43
CA LEU A 20 -11.66 -7.52 -10.45
C LEU A 20 -11.80 -8.43 -11.67
N VAL A 21 -12.11 -9.72 -11.46
CA VAL A 21 -12.20 -10.71 -12.55
C VAL A 21 -13.47 -10.52 -13.39
N THR A 22 -14.54 -10.01 -12.79
CA THR A 22 -15.85 -9.87 -13.46
C THR A 22 -16.06 -8.50 -14.07
N ASP A 23 -15.55 -7.46 -13.41
CA ASP A 23 -15.67 -6.07 -13.82
C ASP A 23 -14.45 -5.30 -13.32
N GLU A 24 -13.39 -5.35 -14.12
CA GLU A 24 -12.11 -4.71 -13.82
C GLU A 24 -12.27 -3.19 -13.64
N GLN A 25 -13.04 -2.54 -14.52
CA GLN A 25 -13.22 -1.09 -14.46
C GLN A 25 -13.84 -0.64 -13.14
N THR A 26 -14.89 -1.34 -12.68
CA THR A 26 -15.51 -1.05 -11.38
C THR A 26 -14.54 -1.35 -10.23
N ALA A 27 -13.83 -2.47 -10.27
CA ALA A 27 -12.88 -2.84 -9.21
C ALA A 27 -11.75 -1.80 -9.07
N LEU A 28 -11.17 -1.35 -10.19
CA LEU A 28 -10.13 -0.32 -10.20
C LEU A 28 -10.67 1.03 -9.72
N ALA A 29 -11.90 1.41 -10.10
CA ALA A 29 -12.56 2.62 -9.60
C ALA A 29 -12.78 2.58 -8.07
N MET A 30 -13.17 1.43 -7.51
CA MET A 30 -13.30 1.26 -6.05
C MET A 30 -11.96 1.43 -5.33
N ALA A 31 -10.90 0.79 -5.84
CA ALA A 31 -9.56 0.92 -5.29
C ALA A 31 -9.06 2.37 -5.35
N LYS A 32 -9.31 3.04 -6.48
CA LYS A 32 -8.99 4.45 -6.73
C LYS A 32 -9.59 5.36 -5.66
N GLN A 33 -10.87 5.20 -5.33
CA GLN A 33 -11.53 6.01 -4.30
C GLN A 33 -10.81 5.92 -2.94
N LYS A 34 -10.36 4.74 -2.54
CA LYS A 34 -9.58 4.60 -1.30
C LYS A 34 -8.20 5.24 -1.43
N LEU A 35 -7.50 5.03 -2.54
CA LEU A 35 -6.17 5.62 -2.78
C LEU A 35 -6.22 7.16 -2.73
N ASP A 36 -7.27 7.79 -3.27
CA ASP A 36 -7.50 9.23 -3.14
C ASP A 36 -7.54 9.67 -1.68
N LYS A 37 -8.32 8.97 -0.86
CA LYS A 37 -8.48 9.30 0.57
C LYS A 37 -7.18 9.10 1.34
N VAL A 38 -6.47 8.01 1.08
CA VAL A 38 -5.17 7.72 1.71
C VAL A 38 -4.14 8.78 1.32
N LYS A 39 -4.10 9.19 0.04
CA LYS A 39 -3.20 10.26 -0.41
C LYS A 39 -3.54 11.58 0.27
N ALA A 40 -4.82 11.95 0.30
CA ALA A 40 -5.31 13.19 0.91
C ALA A 40 -5.07 13.24 2.43
N SER A 41 -5.04 12.09 3.11
CA SER A 41 -4.78 12.02 4.55
C SER A 41 -3.30 12.24 4.91
N GLY A 42 -2.39 12.30 3.92
CA GLY A 42 -0.95 12.42 4.14
C GLY A 42 -0.30 11.14 4.66
N ALA A 43 -0.92 9.98 4.46
CA ALA A 43 -0.31 8.70 4.81
C ALA A 43 0.95 8.47 3.95
N LYS A 44 2.03 8.00 4.59
CA LYS A 44 3.32 7.74 3.92
C LYS A 44 3.41 6.35 3.29
N ALA A 45 2.59 5.42 3.75
CA ALA A 45 2.49 4.05 3.27
C ALA A 45 1.13 3.47 3.68
N MET A 46 0.73 2.38 3.03
CA MET A 46 -0.42 1.56 3.42
C MET A 46 0.06 0.23 4.00
N THR A 47 -0.56 -0.20 5.09
CA THR A 47 -0.34 -1.54 5.65
C THR A 47 -1.53 -2.43 5.35
N LEU A 48 -1.30 -3.62 4.81
CA LEU A 48 -2.33 -4.58 4.43
C LEU A 48 -2.19 -5.91 5.18
N VAL A 49 -3.33 -6.56 5.40
CA VAL A 49 -3.42 -7.91 6.01
C VAL A 49 -4.04 -8.94 5.08
N CYS A 50 -4.49 -8.52 3.89
CA CYS A 50 -5.19 -9.36 2.92
C CYS A 50 -4.38 -9.40 1.61
N PRO A 51 -4.03 -10.58 1.08
CA PRO A 51 -3.32 -10.72 -0.19
C PRO A 51 -4.06 -10.07 -1.38
N PHE A 52 -5.38 -10.21 -1.45
CA PHE A 52 -6.17 -9.58 -2.51
C PHE A 52 -6.14 -8.05 -2.45
N CYS A 53 -6.02 -7.45 -1.25
CA CYS A 53 -5.83 -6.00 -1.16
C CYS A 53 -4.47 -5.57 -1.75
N SER A 54 -3.44 -6.41 -1.67
CA SER A 54 -2.15 -6.10 -2.31
C SER A 54 -2.24 -6.18 -3.82
N VAL A 55 -3.00 -7.14 -4.36
CA VAL A 55 -3.27 -7.18 -5.81
C VAL A 55 -3.88 -5.85 -6.25
N MET A 56 -4.82 -5.30 -5.47
CA MET A 56 -5.46 -4.03 -5.82
C MET A 56 -4.57 -2.81 -5.62
N TYR A 57 -3.88 -2.70 -4.47
CA TYR A 57 -3.19 -1.48 -4.08
C TYR A 57 -1.69 -1.46 -4.37
N ASP A 58 -1.04 -2.61 -4.58
CA ASP A 58 0.37 -2.69 -4.98
C ASP A 58 0.46 -3.02 -6.47
N ASP A 59 -0.05 -4.18 -6.88
CA ASP A 59 0.12 -4.69 -8.24
C ASP A 59 -0.60 -3.81 -9.28
N ASN A 60 -1.83 -3.40 -8.97
CA ASN A 60 -2.66 -2.58 -9.87
C ASN A 60 -2.51 -1.07 -9.66
N GLN A 61 -1.66 -0.59 -8.74
CA GLN A 61 -1.58 0.87 -8.47
C GLN A 61 -1.23 1.64 -9.74
N LYS A 62 -0.29 1.13 -10.55
CA LYS A 62 0.10 1.76 -11.82
C LYS A 62 -1.01 1.70 -12.88
N SER A 63 -1.77 0.60 -12.91
CA SER A 63 -2.93 0.47 -13.81
C SER A 63 -4.01 1.48 -13.46
N ILE A 64 -4.29 1.66 -12.16
CA ILE A 64 -5.22 2.67 -11.65
C ILE A 64 -4.72 4.08 -12.01
N GLU A 65 -3.45 4.38 -11.75
CA GLU A 65 -2.82 5.66 -12.08
C GLU A 65 -2.97 5.99 -13.57
N ALA A 66 -2.68 5.03 -14.45
CA ALA A 66 -2.79 5.19 -15.90
C ALA A 66 -4.24 5.34 -16.38
N GLN A 67 -5.17 4.56 -15.83
CA GLN A 67 -6.57 4.57 -16.25
C GLN A 67 -7.30 5.86 -15.87
N PHE A 68 -7.00 6.42 -14.71
CA PHE A 68 -7.72 7.58 -14.17
C PHE A 68 -6.92 8.88 -14.23
N ASP A 69 -5.74 8.88 -14.86
CA ASP A 69 -4.84 10.03 -14.97
C ASP A 69 -4.52 10.66 -13.60
N VAL A 70 -4.08 9.81 -12.66
CA VAL A 70 -3.73 10.18 -11.28
C VAL A 70 -2.36 9.62 -10.89
N SER A 71 -1.75 10.14 -9.82
CA SER A 71 -0.49 9.60 -9.27
C SER A 71 -0.54 9.51 -7.75
N TYR A 72 -0.25 8.33 -7.22
CA TYR A 72 -0.22 8.02 -5.81
C TYR A 72 1.20 7.74 -5.34
N GLN A 73 1.87 6.78 -5.99
CA GLN A 73 3.17 6.23 -5.59
C GLN A 73 3.24 5.91 -4.08
N ILE A 74 2.17 5.32 -3.54
CA ILE A 74 2.03 5.00 -2.13
C ILE A 74 2.64 3.61 -1.89
N PRO A 75 3.73 3.48 -1.12
CA PRO A 75 4.28 2.19 -0.74
C PRO A 75 3.24 1.35 -0.01
N VAL A 76 3.11 0.10 -0.43
CA VAL A 76 2.24 -0.89 0.22
C VAL A 76 3.11 -1.89 0.95
N LEU A 77 2.85 -2.09 2.23
CA LEU A 77 3.55 -3.03 3.09
C LEU A 77 2.55 -4.05 3.66
N TYR A 78 2.93 -5.31 3.68
CA TYR A 78 2.18 -6.31 4.43
C TYR A 78 2.48 -6.18 5.92
N LEU A 79 1.50 -6.51 6.77
CA LEU A 79 1.67 -6.44 8.23
C LEU A 79 2.92 -7.20 8.72
N PRO A 80 3.23 -8.43 8.27
CA PRO A 80 4.50 -9.09 8.61
C PRO A 80 5.75 -8.30 8.23
N GLN A 81 5.75 -7.59 7.10
CA GLN A 81 6.87 -6.75 6.69
C GLN A 81 7.04 -5.57 7.65
N VAL A 82 5.95 -4.94 8.08
CA VAL A 82 5.97 -3.85 9.07
C VAL A 82 6.50 -4.34 10.42
N ILE A 83 6.02 -5.49 10.88
CA ILE A 83 6.50 -6.12 12.13
C ILE A 83 8.00 -6.42 12.02
N GLY A 84 8.43 -7.02 10.90
CA GLY A 84 9.83 -7.31 10.67
C GLY A 84 10.72 -6.07 10.63
N LEU A 85 10.27 -4.98 10.01
CA LEU A 85 10.96 -3.68 10.03
C LEU A 85 11.09 -3.13 11.45
N ALA A 86 10.06 -3.29 12.29
CA ALA A 86 10.10 -2.86 13.68
C ALA A 86 11.03 -3.73 14.55
N LEU A 87 11.30 -4.96 14.13
CA LEU A 87 12.26 -5.88 14.75
C LEU A 87 13.69 -5.71 14.18
N GLY A 88 13.93 -4.75 13.29
CA GLY A 88 15.25 -4.52 12.69
C GLY A 88 15.67 -5.58 11.66
N LEU A 89 14.72 -6.33 11.09
CA LEU A 89 15.03 -7.33 10.06
C LEU A 89 15.42 -6.65 8.73
N ASP A 90 16.38 -7.27 8.03
CA ASP A 90 16.85 -6.77 6.75
C ASP A 90 15.77 -6.81 5.66
N ARG A 91 15.85 -5.85 4.74
CA ARG A 91 14.85 -5.66 3.70
C ARG A 91 14.74 -6.81 2.72
N LYS A 92 15.84 -7.51 2.44
CA LYS A 92 15.85 -8.70 1.58
C LYS A 92 15.14 -9.86 2.25
N VAL A 93 15.32 -10.04 3.56
CA VAL A 93 14.63 -11.08 4.35
C VAL A 93 13.11 -10.85 4.34
N LEU A 94 12.69 -9.58 4.40
CA LEU A 94 11.28 -9.18 4.36
C LEU A 94 10.67 -9.19 2.95
N GLY A 95 11.45 -9.52 1.91
CA GLY A 95 10.99 -9.52 0.53
C GLY A 95 10.53 -8.15 0.03
N LEU A 96 11.02 -7.05 0.61
CA LEU A 96 10.59 -5.69 0.24
C LEU A 96 10.96 -5.30 -1.20
N ASN A 97 11.87 -6.06 -1.81
CA ASN A 97 12.23 -5.94 -3.22
C ASN A 97 11.20 -6.56 -4.17
N LEU A 98 10.22 -7.30 -3.64
CA LEU A 98 9.14 -7.94 -4.41
C LEU A 98 7.89 -7.06 -4.50
N ASN A 99 7.79 -6.00 -3.68
CA ASN A 99 6.72 -5.01 -3.79
C ASN A 99 6.79 -4.28 -5.14
N VAL A 100 5.64 -4.11 -5.79
CA VAL A 100 5.53 -3.52 -7.13
C VAL A 100 5.75 -2.01 -7.08
N VAL A 101 5.15 -1.36 -6.09
CA VAL A 101 5.41 0.04 -5.77
C VAL A 101 6.69 0.12 -4.93
N LYS A 102 7.61 1.00 -5.33
CA LYS A 102 8.93 1.10 -4.72
C LYS A 102 8.81 1.46 -3.23
N THR A 103 9.27 0.57 -2.36
CA THR A 103 9.31 0.77 -0.89
C THR A 103 10.68 1.24 -0.38
N LYS A 104 11.70 1.29 -1.25
CA LYS A 104 13.11 1.43 -0.89
C LYS A 104 13.42 2.65 -0.02
N ALA A 105 13.17 3.84 -0.55
CA ALA A 105 13.49 5.08 0.15
C ALA A 105 12.77 5.19 1.51
N PHE A 106 11.49 4.79 1.55
CA PHE A 106 10.67 4.84 2.76
C PHE A 106 11.16 3.87 3.84
N THR A 107 11.48 2.64 3.47
CA THR A 107 11.88 1.59 4.43
C THR A 107 13.33 1.74 4.89
N GLU A 108 14.23 2.29 4.06
CA GLU A 108 15.57 2.71 4.48
C GLU A 108 15.52 3.80 5.55
N GLN A 109 14.64 4.80 5.38
CA GLN A 109 14.44 5.84 6.39
C GLN A 109 14.03 5.23 7.74
N ILE A 110 13.04 4.33 7.74
CA ILE A 110 12.56 3.68 8.97
C ILE A 110 13.68 2.93 9.70
N LEU A 111 14.52 2.20 8.97
CA LEU A 111 15.62 1.43 9.57
C LEU A 111 16.74 2.32 10.10
N SER A 112 17.00 3.45 9.44
CA SER A 112 18.03 4.41 9.90
C SER A 112 17.65 5.14 11.19
N GLU A 113 16.35 5.30 11.47
CA GLU A 113 15.81 5.96 12.67
C GLU A 113 15.80 5.03 13.92
N GLN A 114 16.29 3.79 13.79
CA GLN A 114 16.34 2.78 14.87
C GLN A 114 17.74 2.57 15.47
N GLY A 115 18.78 3.16 14.88
CA GLY A 115 20.14 3.20 15.43
C GLY A 115 20.40 4.45 16.25
#